data_AF-A0A940T3Y2-F1
#
_entry.id   AF-A0A940T3Y2-F1
#
_cell.length_a   1.000
_cell.length_b   1.000
_cell.length_c   1.000
_cell.angle_alpha   90.00
_cell.angle_beta   90.00
_cell.angle_gamma   90.00
#
_symmetry.space_group_name_H-M   'P 1'
#
loop_
_entity.id
_entity.type
_entity.pdbx_description
1 polymer ?
#
loop_
_entity_poly.entity_id
_entity_poly.type
_entity_poly.pdbx_seq_one_letter_code
_entity_poly.pdbx_strand_id
1 'polypeptide(L)' 'MDTSSFQRLPDSVQRLVTDGLDQEVENGLERLDAAKKRGSLSDEQLASLEGDIRHAAELRGRFA' A
#
# COMPACT_ATOMS: atom_id res chain seq x y z
N MET A 1 -3.36 -17.33 -2.93
CA MET A 1 -4.47 -17.03 -1.99
C MET A 1 -5.70 -16.72 -2.81
N ASP A 2 -6.87 -17.12 -2.34
CA ASP A 2 -8.14 -16.98 -3.05
C ASP A 2 -8.80 -15.62 -2.73
N THR A 3 -9.05 -14.78 -3.74
CA THR A 3 -9.73 -13.47 -3.61
C THR A 3 -11.24 -13.57 -3.84
N SER A 4 -11.79 -14.77 -4.06
CA SER A 4 -13.22 -15.01 -4.29
C SER A 4 -14.10 -14.55 -3.13
N SER A 5 -13.57 -14.47 -1.91
CA SER A 5 -14.30 -13.93 -0.76
C SER A 5 -14.43 -12.40 -0.83
N PHE A 6 -13.44 -11.72 -1.40
CA PHE A 6 -13.45 -10.27 -1.60
C PHE A 6 -14.42 -9.88 -2.72
N GLN A 7 -14.42 -10.63 -3.83
CA GLN A 7 -15.35 -10.42 -4.96
C GLN A 7 -16.83 -10.66 -4.60
N ARG A 8 -17.10 -11.37 -3.50
CA ARG A 8 -18.44 -11.58 -2.96
C ARG A 8 -18.96 -10.42 -2.12
N LEU A 9 -18.11 -9.45 -1.78
CA LEU A 9 -18.51 -8.26 -1.05
C LEU A 9 -19.27 -7.29 -1.96
N PRO A 10 -20.11 -6.40 -1.43
CA PRO A 10 -20.72 -5.34 -2.22
C PRO A 10 -19.67 -4.47 -2.92
N ASP A 11 -19.97 -3.98 -4.13
CA ASP A 11 -19.06 -3.14 -4.93
C ASP A 11 -18.57 -1.89 -4.18
N SER A 12 -19.38 -1.37 -3.26
CA SER A 12 -18.99 -0.24 -2.40
C SER A 12 -17.88 -0.60 -1.42
N VAL A 13 -17.91 -1.82 -0.87
CA VAL A 13 -16.89 -2.32 0.06
C VAL A 13 -15.62 -2.69 -0.71
N GLN A 14 -15.77 -3.31 -1.88
CA GLN A 14 -14.62 -3.61 -2.75
C GLN A 14 -13.87 -2.31 -3.11
N ARG A 15 -14.60 -1.30 -3.59
CA ARG A 15 -14.02 0.02 -3.90
C ARG A 15 -13.39 0.69 -2.69
N LEU A 16 -14.06 0.69 -1.54
CA LEU A 16 -13.48 1.27 -0.32
C LEU A 16 -12.12 0.65 0.04
N VAL A 17 -11.98 -0.66 -0.12
CA VAL A 17 -10.72 -1.35 0.15
C VAL A 17 -9.67 -1.04 -0.92
N THR A 18 -10.02 -1.07 -2.20
CA THR A 18 -9.06 -0.75 -3.27
C THR A 18 -8.59 0.70 -3.21
N ASP A 19 -9.52 1.64 -2.95
CA ASP A 19 -9.23 3.06 -2.81
C ASP A 19 -8.35 3.31 -1.57
N GLY A 20 -8.63 2.62 -0.46
CA GLY A 20 -7.81 2.68 0.74
C GLY A 20 -6.39 2.14 0.53
N LEU A 21 -6.24 1.07 -0.25
CA LEU A 21 -4.92 0.53 -0.62
C LEU A 21 -4.16 1.47 -1.55
N ASP A 22 -4.83 2.08 -2.53
CA ASP A 22 -4.23 3.10 -3.41
C ASP A 22 -3.74 4.29 -2.58
N GLN A 23 -4.55 4.79 -1.65
CA GLN A 23 -4.18 5.88 -0.76
C GLN A 23 -3.00 5.53 0.16
N GLU A 24 -2.94 4.31 0.70
CA GLU A 24 -1.82 3.88 1.55
C GLU A 24 -0.51 3.81 0.76
N VAL A 25 -0.55 3.33 -0.49
CA VAL A 25 0.62 3.31 -1.38
C VAL A 25 1.09 4.73 -1.68
N GLU A 26 0.19 5.65 -2.04
CA GLU A 26 0.52 7.06 -2.29
C GLU A 26 1.14 7.72 -1.06
N ASN A 27 0.49 7.61 0.10
CA ASN A 27 0.98 8.17 1.37
C ASN A 27 2.35 7.58 1.75
N GLY A 28 2.55 6.28 1.55
CA GLY A 28 3.81 5.61 1.83
C GLY A 28 4.94 6.15 0.93
N LEU A 29 4.67 6.31 -0.37
CA LEU A 29 5.63 6.87 -1.32
C LEU A 29 6.01 8.32 -0.98
N GLU A 30 5.04 9.15 -0.59
CA GLU A 30 5.30 10.52 -0.13
C GLU A 30 6.18 10.55 1.12
N ARG A 31 5.88 9.67 2.10
CA ARG A 31 6.68 9.55 3.33
C ARG A 31 8.10 9.07 3.04
N LEU A 32 8.26 8.14 2.11
CA LEU A 32 9.56 7.64 1.68
C LEU A 32 10.40 8.74 1.03
N ASP A 33 9.82 9.49 0.10
CA ASP A 33 10.49 10.60 -0.57
C ASP A 33 10.87 11.71 0.43
N ALA A 34 9.97 12.06 1.34
CA ALA A 34 10.24 13.03 2.40
C ALA A 34 11.35 12.56 3.35
N ALA A 35 11.35 11.28 3.74
CA ALA A 35 12.37 10.72 4.62
C ALA A 35 13.76 10.70 3.94
N LYS A 36 13.82 10.31 2.66
CA LYS A 36 15.06 10.34 1.86
C LYS A 36 15.61 11.76 1.73
N LYS A 37 14.74 12.74 1.45
CA LYS A 37 15.14 14.16 1.34
C LYS A 37 15.67 14.73 2.65
N ARG A 38 15.09 14.35 3.78
CA ARG A 38 15.50 14.83 5.12
C ARG A 38 16.69 14.06 5.70
N GLY A 39 17.02 12.89 5.14
CA GLY A 39 18.00 11.97 5.74
C GLY A 39 17.60 11.52 7.15
N SER A 40 16.29 11.49 7.44
CA SER A 40 15.77 11.33 8.81
C SER A 40 15.58 9.88 9.25
N LEU A 41 15.74 8.93 8.33
CA LEU A 41 15.58 7.49 8.57
C LEU A 41 16.89 6.78 8.18
N SER A 42 17.21 5.70 8.91
CA SER A 42 18.28 4.79 8.50
C SER A 42 17.91 3.99 7.26
N ASP A 43 18.90 3.43 6.58
CA ASP A 43 18.68 2.58 5.39
C ASP A 43 17.76 1.39 5.68
N GLU A 44 17.83 0.83 6.89
CA GLU A 44 16.98 -0.29 7.31
C GLU A 44 15.52 0.15 7.53
N GLN A 45 15.30 1.35 8.05
CA GLN A 45 13.95 1.94 8.16
C GLN A 45 13.37 2.30 6.80
N LEU A 46 14.20 2.81 5.88
CA LEU A 46 13.79 3.07 4.50
C LEU A 46 13.42 1.78 3.77
N ALA A 47 14.22 0.71 3.94
CA ALA A 47 13.93 -0.60 3.35
C ALA A 47 12.64 -1.21 3.91
N SER A 48 12.38 -1.06 5.21
CA SER A 48 11.09 -1.48 5.81
C SER A 48 9.92 -0.74 5.16
N LEU A 49 10.01 0.58 5.03
CA LEU A 49 8.96 1.40 4.44
C LEU A 49 8.71 1.03 2.97
N GLU A 50 9.78 0.80 2.19
CA GLU A 50 9.68 0.30 0.81
C GLU A 50 9.03 -1.08 0.74
N GLY A 51 9.31 -1.96 1.70
CA GLY A 51 8.67 -3.26 1.83
C GLY A 51 7.17 -3.16 2.08
N ASP A 52 6.76 -2.28 2.98
CA ASP A 52 5.36 -2.05 3.33
C ASP A 52 4.59 -1.48 2.12
N ILE A 53 5.15 -0.49 1.42
CA ILE A 53 4.57 0.08 0.19
C ILE A 53 4.40 -1.00 -0.87
N ARG A 54 5.43 -1.84 -1.08
CA ARG A 54 5.37 -2.94 -2.05
C ARG A 54 4.28 -3.93 -1.69
N HIS A 55 4.15 -4.27 -0.41
CA HIS A 55 3.10 -5.18 0.06
C HIS A 55 1.71 -4.59 -0.21
N ALA A 56 1.49 -3.31 0.11
CA ALA A 56 0.22 -2.64 -0.18
C ALA A 56 -0.11 -2.63 -1.68
N ALA A 57 0.87 -2.33 -2.53
CA ALA A 57 0.73 -2.36 -3.99
C ALA A 57 0.43 -3.77 -4.52
N GLU A 58 1.06 -4.80 -3.96
CA GLU A 58 0.77 -6.19 -4.31
C GLU A 58 -0.66 -6.60 -3.90
N LEU A 59 -1.12 -6.19 -2.72
CA LEU A 59 -2.49 -6.45 -2.27
C LEU A 59 -3.49 -5.77 -3.21
N ARG A 60 -3.24 -4.51 -3.56
CA ARG A 60 -4.03 -3.76 -4.53
C ARG A 60 -4.10 -4.48 -5.87
N GLY A 61 -2.96 -4.95 -6.40
CA GLY A 61 -2.91 -5.71 -7.65
C GLY A 61 -3.63 -7.05 -7.61
N ARG A 62 -3.83 -7.64 -6.42
CA ARG A 62 -4.60 -8.89 -6.22
C ARG A 62 -6.11 -8.64 -6.10
N PHE A 63 -6.51 -7.45 -5.64
CA PHE A 63 -7.91 -7.07 -5.44
C PHE A 63 -8.49 -6.24 -6.61
N ALA A 64 -7.66 -5.83 -7.57
CA ALA A 64 -8.06 -5.25 -8.85
C ALA A 64 -8.60 -6.31 -9.83
#